data_AF-A0A9D4TEW5-F1
#
_entry.id   AF-A0A9D4TEW5-F1
#
_cell.length_a   1.000
_cell.length_b   1.000
_cell.length_c   1.000
_cell.angle_alpha   90.00
_cell.angle_beta   90.00
_cell.angle_gamma   90.00
#
_symmetry.space_group_name_H-M   'P 1'
#
loop_
_entity.id
_entity.type
_entity.pdbx_description
1 polymer ?
#
loop_
_entity_poly.entity_id
_entity_poly.type
_entity_poly.pdbx_seq_one_letter_code
_entity_poly.pdbx_strand_id
1 'polypeptide(L)'
;MRTSLFALESVITLSLTGLVMYSFRDLLLNHIQLTIFFLPLNVGLHGSVSSTISSSLASGTPLRLNDWLAVVWEACRSDSWMASGVGLFNAFVGFLVPGLTQAGLIAAIALPVVACWRNVLAGLFPLLSVRLGLDPAATAMPLMAVIGNPSGCFLFLSLARVLLHVVPAFW
;
A
#
# COMPACT_ATOMS: atom_id res chain seq x y z
N MET A 1 14.07 -0.49 -25.00
CA MET A 1 14.26 -1.67 -24.12
C MET A 1 13.83 -1.43 -22.67
N ARG A 2 14.13 -0.30 -22.00
CA ARG A 2 13.64 -0.06 -20.62
C ARG A 2 12.11 0.04 -20.51
N THR A 3 11.44 0.61 -21.51
CA THR A 3 9.97 0.76 -21.54
C THR A 3 9.20 -0.56 -21.60
N SER A 4 9.72 -1.57 -22.32
CA SER A 4 9.11 -2.91 -22.38
C SER A 4 9.29 -3.68 -21.07
N LEU A 5 10.37 -3.43 -20.33
CA LEU A 5 10.64 -4.04 -19.02
C LEU A 5 9.66 -3.55 -17.94
N PHE A 6 9.43 -2.23 -17.86
CA PHE A 6 8.44 -1.66 -16.94
C PHE A 6 7.01 -2.14 -17.23
N ALA A 7 6.69 -2.37 -18.50
CA ALA A 7 5.39 -2.93 -18.89
C ALA A 7 5.23 -4.36 -18.35
N LEU A 8 6.27 -5.20 -18.47
CA LEU A 8 6.24 -6.56 -17.94
C LEU A 8 6.12 -6.60 -16.42
N GLU A 9 6.87 -5.77 -15.70
CA GLU A 9 6.79 -5.64 -14.24
C GLU A 9 5.38 -5.24 -13.79
N SER A 10 4.78 -4.27 -14.47
CA SER A 10 3.41 -3.83 -14.19
C SER A 10 2.39 -4.96 -14.45
N VAL A 11 2.54 -5.72 -15.54
CA VAL A 11 1.67 -6.86 -15.85
C VAL A 11 1.80 -7.96 -14.80
N ILE A 12 3.03 -8.28 -14.36
CA ILE A 12 3.27 -9.25 -13.29
C ILE A 12 2.63 -8.79 -11.98
N THR A 13 2.82 -7.53 -11.62
CA THR A 13 2.22 -6.90 -10.43
C THR A 13 0.69 -7.02 -10.46
N LEU A 14 0.09 -6.64 -11.58
CA LEU A 14 -1.36 -6.67 -11.75
C LEU A 14 -1.91 -8.09 -11.69
N SER A 15 -1.20 -9.05 -12.31
CA SER A 15 -1.56 -10.47 -12.31
C SER A 15 -1.50 -11.08 -10.90
N LEU A 16 -0.43 -10.79 -10.14
CA LEU A 16 -0.30 -11.22 -8.74
C LEU A 16 -1.40 -10.61 -7.86
N THR A 17 -1.69 -9.32 -8.05
CA THR A 17 -2.77 -8.63 -7.32
C THR A 17 -4.12 -9.26 -7.65
N GLY A 18 -4.36 -9.58 -8.93
CA GLY A 18 -5.54 -10.31 -9.38
C GLY A 18 -5.68 -11.68 -8.72
N LEU A 19 -4.58 -12.42 -8.54
CA LEU A 19 -4.58 -13.72 -7.85
C LEU A 19 -4.95 -13.59 -6.36
N VAL A 20 -4.46 -12.55 -5.69
CA VAL A 20 -4.83 -12.24 -4.31
C VAL A 20 -6.32 -11.91 -4.24
N MET A 21 -6.82 -11.03 -5.11
CA MET A 21 -8.24 -10.70 -5.16
C MET A 21 -9.11 -11.93 -5.44
N TYR A 22 -8.67 -12.82 -6.34
CA TYR A 22 -9.34 -14.08 -6.63
C TYR A 22 -9.42 -14.99 -5.40
N SER A 23 -8.36 -15.04 -4.59
CA SER A 23 -8.33 -15.82 -3.35
C SER A 23 -9.31 -15.29 -2.28
N PHE A 24 -9.69 -14.01 -2.36
CA PHE A 24 -10.68 -13.38 -1.49
C PHE A 24 -12.03 -13.13 -2.20
N ARG A 25 -12.27 -13.80 -3.33
CA ARG A 25 -13.47 -13.60 -4.16
C ARG A 25 -14.77 -13.72 -3.37
N ASP A 26 -14.90 -14.70 -2.48
CA ASP A 26 -16.15 -14.88 -1.72
C ASP A 26 -16.45 -13.69 -0.79
N LEU A 27 -15.41 -13.07 -0.23
CA LEU A 27 -15.54 -11.87 0.58
C LEU A 27 -15.92 -10.66 -0.27
N LEU A 28 -15.29 -10.52 -1.45
CA LEU A 28 -15.58 -9.43 -2.39
C LEU A 28 -16.97 -9.55 -3.00
N LEU A 29 -17.48 -10.76 -3.24
CA LEU A 29 -18.84 -11.00 -3.73
C LEU A 29 -19.90 -10.68 -2.68
N ASN A 30 -19.65 -11.03 -1.42
CA ASN A 30 -20.58 -10.72 -0.33
C ASN A 30 -20.54 -9.23 0.08
N HIS A 31 -19.43 -8.54 -0.18
CA HIS A 31 -19.23 -7.14 0.18
C HIS A 31 -18.59 -6.34 -0.97
N ILE A 32 -19.31 -6.24 -2.09
CA ILE A 32 -18.87 -5.54 -3.32
C ILE A 32 -18.40 -4.11 -3.03
N GLN A 33 -19.03 -3.47 -2.05
CA GLN A 33 -18.75 -2.13 -1.53
C GLN A 33 -17.28 -1.93 -1.11
N LEU A 34 -16.62 -2.97 -0.57
CA LEU A 34 -15.22 -2.92 -0.19
C LEU A 34 -14.31 -2.67 -1.39
N THR A 35 -14.66 -3.24 -2.55
CA THR A 35 -13.93 -3.12 -3.81
C THR A 35 -13.88 -1.66 -4.29
N ILE A 36 -14.99 -0.94 -4.14
CA ILE A 36 -15.15 0.46 -4.61
C ILE A 36 -14.25 1.40 -3.82
N PHE A 37 -14.17 1.23 -2.51
CA PHE A 37 -13.31 2.06 -1.65
C PHE A 37 -11.85 1.62 -1.67
N PHE A 38 -11.58 0.33 -1.87
CA PHE A 38 -10.22 -0.22 -1.81
C PHE A 38 -9.37 0.10 -3.04
N LEU A 39 -9.91 -0.08 -4.25
CA LEU A 39 -9.11 -0.06 -5.49
C LEU A 39 -8.42 1.28 -5.76
N PRO A 40 -9.11 2.43 -5.76
CA PRO A 40 -8.48 3.71 -6.09
C PRO A 40 -7.40 4.10 -5.07
N LEU A 41 -7.58 3.69 -3.81
CA LEU A 41 -6.75 4.13 -2.69
C LEU A 41 -5.45 3.34 -2.58
N ASN A 42 -5.45 2.06 -2.94
CA ASN A 42 -4.21 1.28 -2.99
C ASN A 42 -3.33 1.68 -4.17
N VAL A 43 -3.88 2.23 -5.25
CA VAL A 43 -3.08 2.66 -6.40
C VAL A 43 -2.34 3.98 -6.11
N GLY A 44 -2.76 4.78 -5.12
CA GLY A 44 -2.15 6.10 -4.84
C GLY A 44 -0.95 6.13 -3.88
N LEU A 45 -0.77 5.11 -3.03
CA LEU A 45 0.24 5.09 -1.96
C LEU A 45 1.64 4.68 -2.46
N HIS A 46 2.24 5.46 -3.35
CA HIS A 46 3.61 5.21 -3.79
C HIS A 46 4.59 5.71 -2.74
N GLY A 47 5.23 4.78 -2.03
CA GLY A 47 6.06 5.07 -0.86
C GLY A 47 7.08 6.16 -1.10
N SER A 48 6.82 7.35 -0.57
CA SER A 48 7.72 8.51 -0.55
C SER A 48 9.09 8.15 0.03
N VAL A 49 9.11 7.16 0.93
CA VAL A 49 10.30 6.53 1.49
C VAL A 49 11.27 6.02 0.42
N SER A 50 10.77 5.33 -0.61
CA SER A 50 11.62 4.71 -1.62
C SER A 50 12.35 5.76 -2.45
N SER A 51 11.73 6.91 -2.75
CA SER A 51 12.36 7.98 -3.52
C SER A 51 13.35 8.78 -2.67
N THR A 52 13.04 9.07 -1.41
CA THR A 52 13.94 9.75 -0.48
C THR A 52 15.19 8.93 -0.18
N ILE A 53 15.04 7.62 0.06
CA ILE A 53 16.19 6.75 0.35
C ILE A 53 17.03 6.54 -0.91
N SER A 54 16.41 6.34 -2.07
CA SER A 54 17.15 6.16 -3.32
C SER A 54 17.95 7.41 -3.71
N SER A 55 17.42 8.61 -3.48
CA SER A 55 18.13 9.86 -3.76
C SER A 55 19.26 10.14 -2.77
N SER A 56 19.08 9.82 -1.49
CA SER A 56 20.15 9.90 -0.49
C SER A 56 21.28 8.88 -0.75
N LEU A 57 20.94 7.67 -1.23
CA LEU A 57 21.93 6.69 -1.67
C LEU A 57 22.67 7.15 -2.93
N ALA A 58 21.95 7.71 -3.91
CA ALA A 58 22.54 8.19 -5.17
C ALA A 58 23.48 9.39 -4.97
N SER A 59 23.27 10.20 -3.93
CA SER A 59 24.14 11.33 -3.57
C SER A 59 25.39 10.93 -2.77
N GLY A 60 25.59 9.64 -2.49
CA GLY A 60 26.78 9.13 -1.80
C GLY A 60 26.82 9.47 -0.31
N THR A 61 25.73 9.98 0.26
CA THR A 61 25.64 10.24 1.70
C THR A 61 25.55 8.90 2.45
N PRO A 62 26.46 8.59 3.40
CA PRO A 62 26.42 7.33 4.13
C PRO A 62 25.22 7.35 5.09
N LEU A 63 24.10 6.76 4.66
CA LEU A 63 22.97 6.51 5.54
C LEU A 63 23.38 5.51 6.60
N ARG A 64 23.41 5.95 7.86
CA ARG A 64 23.51 5.01 8.98
C ARG A 64 22.19 4.24 9.07
N LEU A 65 22.25 2.98 9.51
CA LEU A 65 21.05 2.16 9.75
C LEU A 65 20.02 2.85 10.67
N ASN A 66 20.49 3.68 11.61
CA ASN A 66 19.63 4.43 12.50
C ASN A 66 18.90 5.59 11.79
N ASP A 67 19.52 6.20 10.78
CA ASP A 67 18.90 7.26 9.97
C ASP A 67 17.85 6.66 9.03
N TRP A 68 18.08 5.44 8.53
CA TRP A 68 17.09 4.70 7.74
C TRP A 68 15.80 4.43 8.52
N LEU A 69 15.90 3.93 9.76
CA LEU A 69 14.73 3.71 10.62
C LEU A 69 14.00 5.03 10.91
N ALA A 70 14.72 6.13 11.13
CA ALA A 70 14.11 7.45 11.35
C ALA A 70 13.35 7.94 10.10
N VAL A 71 13.89 7.75 8.89
CA VAL A 71 13.21 8.11 7.63
C VAL A 71 11.94 7.27 7.43
N VAL A 72 12.02 5.95 7.67
CA VAL A 72 10.83 5.07 7.56
C VAL A 72 9.77 5.46 8.59
N TRP A 73 10.19 5.80 9.82
CA TRP A 73 9.28 6.23 10.88
C TRP A 73 8.59 7.56 10.56
N GLU A 74 9.34 8.57 10.12
CA GLU A 74 8.80 9.89 9.77
C GLU A 74 7.79 9.77 8.61
N ALA A 75 8.11 8.95 7.62
CA ALA A 75 7.21 8.70 6.51
C ALA A 75 5.99 7.85 6.89
N CYS A 76 6.13 6.82 7.74
CA CYS A 76 4.98 6.09 8.28
C CYS A 76 4.07 7.03 9.08
N ARG A 77 4.62 7.99 9.83
CA ARG A 77 3.83 9.04 10.50
C ARG A 77 3.10 9.92 9.47
N SER A 78 3.83 10.53 8.53
CA SER A 78 3.26 11.43 7.51
C SER A 78 2.17 10.74 6.67
N ASP A 79 2.46 9.55 6.15
CA ASP A 79 1.52 8.81 5.31
C ASP A 79 0.36 8.22 6.12
N SER A 80 0.55 7.92 7.41
CA SER A 80 -0.57 7.56 8.29
C SER A 80 -1.53 8.72 8.48
N TRP A 81 -1.04 9.97 8.61
CA TRP A 81 -1.90 11.15 8.69
C TRP A 81 -2.70 11.33 7.40
N MET A 82 -2.03 11.20 6.24
CA MET A 82 -2.69 11.30 4.95
C MET A 82 -3.71 10.16 4.76
N ALA A 83 -3.32 8.91 5.03
CA ALA A 83 -4.18 7.73 4.93
C ALA A 83 -5.38 7.79 5.90
N SER A 84 -5.18 8.34 7.09
CA SER A 84 -6.27 8.59 8.05
C SER A 84 -7.23 9.65 7.53
N GLY A 85 -6.73 10.75 6.98
CA GLY A 85 -7.57 11.80 6.38
C GLY A 85 -8.42 11.28 5.22
N VAL A 86 -7.80 10.49 4.33
CA VAL A 86 -8.49 9.79 3.24
C VAL A 86 -9.48 8.76 3.78
N GLY A 87 -9.11 8.05 4.84
CA GLY A 87 -9.97 7.12 5.56
C GLY A 87 -11.24 7.78 6.10
N LEU A 88 -11.09 8.89 6.83
CA LEU A 88 -12.20 9.71 7.33
C LEU A 88 -13.07 10.25 6.20
N PHE A 89 -12.47 10.71 5.10
CA PHE A 89 -13.22 11.15 3.94
C PHE A 89 -14.07 10.03 3.35
N ASN A 90 -13.56 8.80 3.26
CA ASN A 90 -14.34 7.65 2.81
C ASN A 90 -15.44 7.24 3.79
N ALA A 91 -15.20 7.35 5.10
CA ALA A 91 -16.25 7.15 6.09
C ALA A 91 -17.36 8.19 5.94
N PHE A 92 -17.01 9.44 5.65
CA PHE A 92 -17.96 10.52 5.38
C PHE A 92 -18.76 10.28 4.10
N VAL A 93 -18.11 9.90 3.00
CA VAL A 93 -18.78 9.52 1.75
C VAL A 93 -19.67 8.29 1.95
N GLY A 94 -19.20 7.30 2.72
CA GLY A 94 -19.97 6.12 3.08
C GLY A 94 -21.22 6.44 3.90
N PHE A 95 -21.21 7.52 4.69
CA PHE A 95 -22.40 8.00 5.39
C PHE A 95 -23.42 8.69 4.49
N LEU A 96 -22.96 9.33 3.41
CA LEU A 96 -23.84 9.99 2.44
C LEU A 96 -24.56 9.01 1.50
N VAL A 97 -23.99 7.81 1.30
CA VAL A 97 -24.55 6.82 0.39
C VAL A 97 -25.03 5.58 1.18
N PRO A 98 -26.35 5.30 1.19
CA PRO A 98 -26.90 4.15 1.91
C PRO A 98 -26.21 2.84 1.53
N GLY A 99 -25.90 2.01 2.53
CA GLY A 99 -25.20 0.74 2.38
C GLY A 99 -23.66 0.83 2.29
N LEU A 100 -23.05 2.01 2.13
CA LEU A 100 -21.59 2.15 2.02
C LEU A 100 -20.89 2.52 3.35
N THR A 101 -21.64 2.75 4.42
CA THR A 101 -21.17 3.13 5.76
C THR A 101 -20.16 2.15 6.33
N GLN A 102 -20.48 0.85 6.31
CA GLN A 102 -19.62 -0.20 6.85
C GLN A 102 -18.29 -0.27 6.11
N ALA A 103 -18.31 -0.19 4.77
CA ALA A 103 -17.11 -0.22 3.95
C ALA A 103 -16.23 1.04 4.13
N GLY A 104 -16.85 2.21 4.28
CA GLY A 104 -16.14 3.47 4.57
C GLY A 104 -15.41 3.43 5.91
N LEU A 105 -16.03 2.88 6.96
CA LEU A 105 -15.39 2.69 8.27
C LEU A 105 -14.24 1.68 8.23
N ILE A 106 -14.43 0.56 7.54
CA ILE A 106 -13.38 -0.45 7.36
C ILE A 106 -12.18 0.15 6.64
N ALA A 107 -12.42 0.93 5.57
CA ALA A 107 -11.37 1.65 4.87
C ALA A 107 -10.63 2.63 5.79
N ALA A 108 -11.36 3.38 6.64
CA ALA A 108 -10.76 4.33 7.57
C ALA A 108 -9.75 3.69 8.54
N ILE A 109 -10.02 2.46 8.98
CA ILE A 109 -9.16 1.74 9.92
C ILE A 109 -8.04 0.97 9.20
N ALA A 110 -8.35 0.36 8.05
CA ALA A 110 -7.41 -0.50 7.35
C ALA A 110 -6.34 0.28 6.56
N LEU A 111 -6.69 1.45 6.01
CA LEU A 111 -5.78 2.22 5.14
C LEU A 111 -4.51 2.72 5.86
N PRO A 112 -4.56 3.25 7.09
CA PRO A 112 -3.35 3.65 7.82
C PRO A 112 -2.40 2.47 8.06
N VAL A 113 -2.95 1.30 8.39
CA VAL A 113 -2.16 0.08 8.63
C VAL A 113 -1.47 -0.37 7.35
N VAL A 114 -2.19 -0.35 6.22
CA VAL A 114 -1.64 -0.70 4.91
C VAL A 114 -0.58 0.34 4.48
N ALA A 115 -0.79 1.62 4.75
CA ALA A 115 0.18 2.67 4.43
C ALA A 115 1.50 2.48 5.18
N CYS A 116 1.46 2.19 6.49
CA CYS A 116 2.70 1.91 7.24
C CYS A 116 3.38 0.62 6.77
N TRP A 117 2.63 -0.44 6.46
CA TRP A 117 3.21 -1.66 5.88
C TRP A 117 3.96 -1.37 4.57
N ARG A 118 3.36 -0.56 3.69
CA ARG A 118 3.99 -0.16 2.44
C ARG A 118 5.24 0.69 2.65
N ASN A 119 5.27 1.56 3.64
CA ASN A 119 6.46 2.36 3.96
C ASN A 119 7.61 1.53 4.52
N VAL A 120 7.31 0.50 5.31
CA VAL A 120 8.32 -0.48 5.75
C VAL A 120 8.92 -1.17 4.53
N LEU A 121 8.08 -1.66 3.60
CA LEU A 121 8.56 -2.28 2.36
C LEU A 121 9.38 -1.31 1.49
N ALA A 122 8.88 -0.08 1.31
CA ALA A 122 9.54 0.98 0.53
C ALA A 122 10.91 1.36 1.12
N GLY A 123 11.09 1.25 2.43
CA GLY A 123 12.39 1.41 3.09
C GLY A 123 13.33 0.24 2.87
N LEU A 124 12.80 -1.00 2.92
CA LEU A 124 13.59 -2.22 2.85
C LEU A 124 14.17 -2.47 1.45
N PHE A 125 13.43 -2.19 0.39
CA PHE A 125 13.84 -2.51 -0.97
C PHE A 125 15.12 -1.80 -1.45
N PRO A 126 15.31 -0.47 -1.25
CA PRO A 126 16.56 0.20 -1.59
C PRO A 126 17.78 -0.40 -0.87
N LEU A 127 17.64 -0.75 0.41
CA LEU A 127 18.72 -1.39 1.17
C LEU A 127 19.05 -2.79 0.63
N LEU A 128 18.04 -3.53 0.21
CA LEU A 128 18.21 -4.83 -0.42
C LEU A 128 18.91 -4.71 -1.78
N SER A 129 18.55 -3.71 -2.58
CA SER A 129 19.20 -3.44 -3.87
C SER A 129 20.69 -3.15 -3.71
N VAL A 130 21.11 -2.37 -2.70
CA VAL A 130 22.53 -2.15 -2.40
C VAL A 130 23.24 -3.44 -2.04
N ARG A 131 22.62 -4.29 -1.22
CA ARG A 131 23.21 -5.60 -0.85
C ARG A 131 23.35 -6.53 -2.06
N LEU A 132 22.49 -6.40 -3.05
CA LEU A 132 22.54 -7.16 -4.31
C LEU A 132 23.47 -6.52 -5.37
N GLY A 133 24.08 -5.36 -5.08
CA GLY A 133 24.94 -4.64 -6.03
C GLY A 133 24.18 -4.01 -7.19
N LEU A 134 22.85 -3.83 -7.06
CA LEU A 134 21.99 -3.22 -8.07
C LEU A 134 21.82 -1.72 -7.77
N ASP A 135 21.60 -0.93 -8.82
CA ASP A 135 21.29 0.50 -8.68
C ASP A 135 19.96 0.68 -7.92
N PRO A 136 19.99 1.22 -6.68
CA PRO A 136 18.81 1.36 -5.84
C PRO A 136 17.76 2.29 -6.46
N ALA A 137 18.19 3.35 -7.15
CA ALA A 137 17.27 4.31 -7.74
C ALA A 137 16.51 3.74 -8.94
N ALA A 138 17.14 2.83 -9.69
CA ALA A 138 16.51 2.21 -10.86
C ALA A 138 15.62 1.01 -10.50
N THR A 139 15.91 0.29 -9.41
CA THR A 139 15.28 -1.01 -9.10
C THR A 139 14.33 -0.99 -7.90
N ALA A 140 14.46 -0.06 -6.96
CA ALA A 140 13.64 -0.07 -5.75
C ALA A 140 12.16 0.23 -6.03
N MET A 141 11.87 1.19 -6.92
CA MET A 141 10.50 1.60 -7.22
C MET A 141 9.69 0.51 -7.94
N PRO A 142 10.23 -0.17 -8.98
CA PRO A 142 9.53 -1.31 -9.58
C PRO A 142 9.40 -2.52 -8.64
N LEU A 143 10.44 -2.87 -7.89
CA LEU A 143 10.39 -3.99 -6.93
C LEU A 143 9.34 -3.74 -5.84
N MET A 144 9.25 -2.50 -5.35
CA MET A 144 8.22 -2.08 -4.39
C MET A 144 6.82 -2.25 -4.97
N ALA A 145 6.60 -1.93 -6.26
CA ALA A 145 5.29 -2.13 -6.88
C ALA A 145 4.92 -3.62 -6.98
N VAL A 146 5.84 -4.47 -7.46
CA VAL A 146 5.61 -5.91 -7.69
C VAL A 146 5.22 -6.65 -6.41
N ILE A 147 5.84 -6.32 -5.28
CA ILE A 147 5.61 -7.01 -4.00
C ILE A 147 4.64 -6.21 -3.12
N GLY A 148 4.78 -4.90 -3.06
CA GLY A 148 4.01 -4.02 -2.20
C GLY A 148 2.52 -3.97 -2.58
N ASN A 149 2.19 -4.06 -3.86
CA ASN A 149 0.79 -4.03 -4.30
C ASN A 149 0.00 -5.30 -3.91
N PRO A 150 0.43 -6.52 -4.28
CA PRO A 150 -0.29 -7.73 -3.86
C PRO A 150 -0.25 -7.93 -2.33
N SER A 151 0.84 -7.57 -1.64
CA SER A 151 0.91 -7.68 -0.17
C SER A 151 0.02 -6.66 0.54
N GLY A 152 -0.05 -5.42 0.05
CA GLY A 152 -0.97 -4.40 0.57
C GLY A 152 -2.44 -4.79 0.36
N CYS A 153 -2.75 -5.38 -0.80
CA CYS A 153 -4.07 -5.93 -1.08
C CYS A 153 -4.42 -7.09 -0.16
N PHE A 154 -3.50 -8.03 0.03
CA PHE A 154 -3.67 -9.14 0.96
C PHE A 154 -3.92 -8.65 2.39
N LEU A 155 -3.11 -7.68 2.87
CA LEU A 155 -3.23 -7.13 4.21
C LEU A 155 -4.58 -6.40 4.40
N PHE A 156 -4.98 -5.57 3.44
CA PHE A 156 -6.27 -4.89 3.49
C PHE A 156 -7.42 -5.87 3.53
N LEU A 157 -7.46 -6.86 2.64
CA LEU A 157 -8.56 -7.82 2.55
C LEU A 157 -8.62 -8.71 3.80
N SER A 158 -7.48 -9.01 4.38
CA SER A 158 -7.39 -9.71 5.67
C SER A 158 -7.95 -8.86 6.81
N LEU A 159 -7.57 -7.57 6.89
CA LEU A 159 -8.13 -6.63 7.87
C LEU A 159 -9.63 -6.43 7.67
N ALA A 160 -10.08 -6.28 6.43
CA ALA A 160 -11.49 -6.15 6.09
C ALA A 160 -12.28 -7.38 6.53
N ARG A 161 -11.75 -8.59 6.33
CA ARG A 161 -12.37 -9.84 6.82
C ARG A 161 -12.55 -9.84 8.33
N VAL A 162 -11.54 -9.39 9.08
CA VAL A 162 -11.62 -9.32 10.54
C VAL A 162 -12.59 -8.23 10.98
N LEU A 163 -12.48 -7.04 10.38
CA LEU A 163 -13.30 -5.87 10.74
C LEU A 163 -14.76 -6.05 10.35
N LEU A 164 -15.09 -6.80 9.29
CA LEU A 164 -16.48 -7.13 8.94
C LEU A 164 -17.22 -7.87 10.05
N HIS A 165 -16.52 -8.68 10.85
CA HIS A 165 -17.12 -9.37 12.00
C HIS A 165 -17.30 -8.46 13.23
N VAL A 166 -16.57 -7.35 13.28
CA VAL A 166 -16.52 -6.42 14.43
C VAL A 166 -17.39 -5.19 14.20
N VAL A 167 -17.43 -4.68 12.96
CA VAL A 167 -18.19 -3.49 12.59
C VAL A 167 -19.63 -3.92 12.28
N PRO A 168 -20.63 -3.48 13.07
CA PRO A 168 -22.02 -3.84 12.83
C PRO A 168 -22.47 -3.35 11.46
N ALA A 169 -23.22 -4.19 10.75
CA ALA A 169 -23.87 -3.81 9.50
C ALA A 169 -24.96 -2.77 9.82
N PHE A 170 -24.65 -1.51 9.54
CA PHE A 170 -25.66 -0.46 9.50
C PHE A 170 -26.36 -0.55 8.14
N TRP A 171 -27.65 -0.90 8.16
CA TRP A 171 -28.54 -1.00 6.99
C TRP A 171 -28.58 0.29 6.18
#